data_AF-A0A2S9FL41-F1
#
_entry.id   AF-A0A2S9FL41-F1
#
_cell.length_a   1.000
_cell.length_b   1.000
_cell.length_c   1.000
_cell.angle_alpha   90.00
_cell.angle_beta   90.00
_cell.angle_gamma   90.00
#
_symmetry.space_group_name_H-M   'P 1'
#
loop_
_entity.id
_entity.type
_entity.pdbx_description
1 polymer ?
#
loop_
_entity_poly.entity_id
_entity_poly.type
_entity_poly.pdbx_seq_one_letter_code
_entity_poly.pdbx_strand_id
1 'polypeptide(L)'
;MTTVTSGPVATSTIDRLLDGLAASIVERGYRETTVADIVRQARTSKRTFYEQFPSKEACLIELLHRNNVDLIASINAGVDPESDWQSQIGLAVRAYVDHIEARPAITLCWIREAPALGAVAHPLHRQVMRDL
;
A
#
# COMPACT_ATOMS: atom_id res chain seq x y z
N MET A 1 -17.10 -14.75 29.34
CA MET A 1 -15.84 -15.02 28.63
C MET A 1 -16.18 -15.84 27.40
N THR A 2 -16.28 -15.19 26.24
CA THR A 2 -16.53 -15.87 24.95
C THR A 2 -15.33 -15.59 24.07
N THR A 3 -14.46 -16.58 23.92
CA THR A 3 -13.30 -16.50 23.04
C THR A 3 -13.78 -16.64 21.59
N VAL A 4 -13.65 -15.56 20.82
CA VAL A 4 -13.77 -15.62 19.36
C VAL A 4 -12.46 -16.18 18.82
N THR A 5 -12.49 -17.45 18.41
CA THR A 5 -11.41 -18.08 17.65
C THR A 5 -11.49 -17.58 16.21
N SER A 6 -10.71 -16.54 15.89
CA SER A 6 -10.51 -16.11 14.50
C SER A 6 -9.65 -17.15 13.78
N GLY A 7 -10.24 -17.94 12.89
CA GLY A 7 -9.50 -18.76 11.93
C GLY A 7 -8.72 -17.88 10.94
N PRO A 8 -7.72 -18.42 10.24
CA PRO A 8 -6.96 -17.65 9.26
C PRO A 8 -7.88 -17.13 8.16
N VAL A 9 -7.98 -15.80 8.04
CA VAL A 9 -8.75 -15.14 6.98
C VAL A 9 -8.08 -15.50 5.66
N ALA A 10 -8.81 -16.17 4.77
CA ALA A 10 -8.29 -16.53 3.45
C ALA A 10 -7.93 -15.26 2.68
N THR A 11 -6.66 -15.12 2.30
CA THR A 11 -6.15 -14.00 1.50
C THR A 11 -6.95 -13.87 0.21
N SER A 12 -7.50 -12.69 -0.04
CA SER A 12 -8.35 -12.46 -1.22
C SER A 12 -7.51 -12.51 -2.50
N THR A 13 -8.17 -12.74 -3.64
CA THR A 13 -7.48 -12.66 -4.94
C THR A 13 -6.86 -11.28 -5.17
N ILE A 14 -7.51 -10.22 -4.68
CA ILE A 14 -6.98 -8.86 -4.75
C ILE A 14 -5.67 -8.77 -3.97
N ASP A 15 -5.63 -9.24 -2.73
CA ASP A 15 -4.44 -9.18 -1.89
C ASP A 15 -3.25 -9.89 -2.56
N ARG A 16 -3.47 -11.09 -3.10
CA ARG A 16 -2.42 -11.82 -3.83
C ARG A 16 -1.92 -11.06 -5.05
N LEU A 17 -2.80 -10.38 -5.79
CA LEU A 17 -2.42 -9.56 -6.94
C LEU A 17 -1.59 -8.35 -6.53
N LEU A 18 -1.96 -7.69 -5.42
CA LEU A 18 -1.21 -6.56 -4.88
C LEU A 18 0.16 -7.00 -4.35
N ASP A 19 0.23 -8.14 -3.65
CA ASP A 19 1.49 -8.76 -3.22
C ASP A 19 2.37 -9.13 -4.42
N GLY A 20 1.75 -9.69 -5.48
CA GLY A 20 2.45 -10.01 -6.72
C GLY A 20 3.00 -8.78 -7.44
N LEU A 21 2.27 -7.67 -7.42
CA LEU A 21 2.74 -6.40 -7.94
C LEU A 21 3.88 -5.84 -7.08
N ALA A 22 3.74 -5.83 -5.75
CA ALA A 22 4.78 -5.36 -4.84
C ALA A 22 6.08 -6.15 -5.01
N ALA A 23 6.01 -7.49 -5.07
CA ALA A 23 7.15 -8.35 -5.33
C ALA A 23 7.82 -8.05 -6.68
N SER A 24 7.03 -7.81 -7.73
CA SER A 24 7.56 -7.47 -9.06
C SER A 24 8.24 -6.09 -9.07
N ILE A 25 7.70 -5.10 -8.34
CA ILE A 25 8.33 -3.78 -8.18
C ILE A 25 9.67 -3.89 -7.44
N VAL A 26 9.76 -4.73 -6.41
CA VAL A 26 11.02 -4.99 -5.72
C VAL A 26 12.05 -5.65 -6.64
N GLU A 27 11.61 -6.60 -7.46
CA GLU A 27 12.49 -7.38 -8.34
C GLU A 27 13.07 -6.55 -9.50
N ARG A 28 12.25 -5.70 -10.14
CA ARG A 28 12.63 -5.00 -11.40
C ARG A 28 12.08 -3.58 -11.55
N GLY A 29 11.40 -3.06 -10.54
CA GLY A 29 10.71 -1.78 -10.63
C GLY A 29 9.39 -1.83 -11.42
N TYR A 30 8.57 -0.80 -11.22
CA TYR A 30 7.21 -0.75 -11.76
C TYR A 30 7.14 -0.67 -13.30
N ARG A 31 8.03 0.11 -13.92
CA ARG A 31 8.00 0.32 -15.37
C ARG A 31 8.29 -0.96 -16.15
N GLU A 32 9.21 -1.78 -15.67
CA GLU A 32 9.58 -3.07 -16.27
C GLU A 32 8.65 -4.22 -15.85
N THR A 33 7.82 -4.02 -14.82
CA THR A 33 6.82 -5.01 -14.40
C THR A 33 5.71 -5.16 -15.44
N THR A 34 5.40 -6.40 -15.82
CA THR A 34 4.26 -6.72 -16.70
C THR A 34 3.13 -7.40 -15.92
N VAL A 35 1.91 -7.44 -16.48
CA VAL A 35 0.80 -8.21 -15.90
C VAL A 35 1.15 -9.71 -15.80
N ALA A 36 1.99 -10.23 -16.70
CA ALA A 36 2.44 -11.62 -16.64
C ALA A 36 3.31 -11.89 -15.38
N ASP A 37 4.16 -10.95 -15.01
CA ASP A 37 4.99 -11.06 -13.80
C ASP A 37 4.12 -11.04 -12.54
N ILE A 38 3.16 -10.11 -12.48
CA ILE A 38 2.22 -9.97 -11.36
C ILE A 38 1.46 -11.28 -11.13
N VAL A 39 0.83 -11.83 -12.19
CA VAL A 39 -0.01 -13.03 -12.04
C VAL A 39 0.83 -14.29 -11.77
N ARG A 40 2.09 -14.33 -12.21
CA ARG A 40 3.04 -15.38 -11.85
C ARG A 40 3.35 -15.35 -10.35
N GLN A 41 3.65 -14.19 -9.79
CA GLN A 41 3.90 -14.02 -8.35
C GLN A 41 2.64 -14.30 -7.53
N ALA A 42 1.48 -13.81 -8.00
CA ALA A 42 0.18 -13.98 -7.35
C ALA A 42 -0.44 -15.38 -7.52
N ARG A 43 0.20 -16.27 -8.30
CA ARG A 43 -0.26 -17.62 -8.63
C ARG A 43 -1.68 -17.65 -9.19
N THR A 44 -1.96 -16.76 -10.14
CA THR A 44 -3.26 -16.63 -10.81
C THR A 44 -3.08 -16.40 -12.32
N SER A 45 -4.16 -16.02 -13.03
CA SER A 45 -4.17 -15.83 -14.48
C SER A 45 -4.32 -14.36 -14.89
N LYS A 46 -3.90 -14.01 -16.12
CA LYS A 46 -4.18 -12.68 -16.70
C LYS A 46 -5.67 -12.37 -16.76
N ARG A 47 -6.50 -13.38 -17.05
CA ARG A 47 -7.96 -13.23 -17.03
C ARG A 47 -8.43 -12.76 -15.65
N THR A 48 -7.99 -13.44 -14.60
CA THR A 48 -8.32 -13.09 -13.21
C THR A 48 -7.80 -11.71 -12.83
N PHE A 49 -6.61 -11.31 -13.31
CA PHE A 49 -6.14 -9.94 -13.14
C PHE A 49 -7.13 -8.94 -13.71
N TYR A 50 -7.53 -9.11 -14.98
CA TYR A 50 -8.43 -8.18 -15.66
C TYR A 50 -9.88 -8.22 -15.13
N GLU A 51 -10.29 -9.29 -14.44
CA GLU A 51 -11.54 -9.35 -13.68
C GLU A 51 -11.51 -8.45 -12.44
N GLN A 52 -10.32 -8.22 -11.84
CA GLN A 52 -10.17 -7.37 -10.64
C GLN A 52 -9.73 -5.94 -10.98
N PHE A 53 -8.83 -5.77 -11.94
CA PHE A 53 -8.22 -4.50 -12.29
C PHE A 53 -8.27 -4.23 -13.79
N PRO A 54 -8.76 -3.06 -14.23
CA PRO A 54 -8.82 -2.73 -15.64
C PRO A 54 -7.43 -2.53 -16.27
N SER A 55 -6.40 -2.22 -15.47
CA SER A 55 -5.03 -2.02 -15.96
C SER A 55 -3.97 -2.24 -14.85
N LYS A 56 -2.69 -2.26 -15.24
CA LYS A 56 -1.54 -2.31 -14.31
C LYS A 56 -1.50 -1.07 -13.41
N GLU A 57 -1.84 0.09 -13.98
CA GLU A 57 -1.91 1.37 -13.29
C GLU A 57 -3.01 1.38 -12.23
N ALA A 58 -4.19 0.84 -12.53
CA ALA A 58 -5.27 0.71 -11.55
C ALA A 58 -4.86 -0.19 -10.36
N CYS A 59 -4.15 -1.29 -10.65
CA CYS A 59 -3.59 -2.16 -9.61
C CYS A 59 -2.52 -1.44 -8.77
N LEU A 60 -1.66 -0.61 -9.40
CA LEU A 60 -0.69 0.22 -8.69
C LEU A 60 -1.39 1.24 -7.79
N ILE A 61 -2.41 1.94 -8.27
CA ILE A 61 -3.15 2.93 -7.47
C ILE A 61 -3.72 2.28 -6.21
N GLU A 62 -4.33 1.10 -6.34
CA GLU A 62 -4.85 0.35 -5.18
C GLU A 62 -3.73 -0.08 -4.22
N LEU A 63 -2.61 -0.60 -4.73
CA LEU A 63 -1.44 -0.96 -3.90
C LEU A 63 -0.96 0.25 -3.09
N LEU A 64 -0.84 1.40 -3.75
CA LEU A 64 -0.37 2.63 -3.13
C LEU A 64 -1.38 3.20 -2.13
N HIS A 65 -2.68 3.09 -2.42
CA HIS A 65 -3.75 3.46 -1.50
C HIS A 65 -3.67 2.64 -0.21
N ARG A 66 -3.59 1.31 -0.30
CA ARG A 66 -3.45 0.45 0.90
C ARG A 66 -2.17 0.73 1.68
N ASN A 67 -1.06 0.92 0.99
CA ASN A 67 0.20 1.31 1.63
C ASN A 67 0.08 2.64 2.40
N ASN A 68 -0.76 3.57 1.94
CA ASN A 68 -1.02 4.83 2.63
C ASN A 68 -1.96 4.66 3.83
N VAL A 69 -3.00 3.83 3.71
CA VAL A 69 -3.85 3.46 4.85
C VAL A 69 -3.03 2.80 5.96
N ASP A 70 -2.15 1.87 5.62
CA ASP A 70 -1.27 1.19 6.59
C ASP A 70 -0.29 2.17 7.27
N LEU A 71 0.21 3.16 6.53
CA LEU A 71 1.05 4.22 7.06
C LEU A 71 0.31 5.06 8.11
N ILE A 72 -0.90 5.52 7.77
CA ILE A 72 -1.73 6.34 8.68
C ILE A 72 -2.08 5.54 9.93
N ALA A 73 -2.46 4.27 9.78
CA ALA A 73 -2.74 3.38 10.90
C ALA A 73 -1.50 3.19 11.80
N SER A 74 -0.31 3.04 11.22
CA SER A 74 0.95 2.90 11.96
C SER A 74 1.31 4.16 12.74
N ILE A 75 1.12 5.34 12.14
CA ILE A 75 1.30 6.62 12.83
C ILE A 75 0.33 6.75 14.01
N ASN A 76 -0.96 6.51 13.79
CA ASN A 76 -1.98 6.62 14.83
C ASN A 76 -1.75 5.62 15.97
N ALA A 77 -1.28 4.42 15.68
CA ALA A 77 -0.96 3.42 16.70
C ALA A 77 0.34 3.72 17.45
N GLY A 78 1.29 4.43 16.82
CA GLY A 78 2.59 4.78 17.40
C GLY A 78 2.62 6.05 18.23
N VAL A 79 1.59 6.90 18.13
CA VAL A 79 1.48 8.16 18.87
C VAL A 79 0.69 7.96 20.17
N ASP A 80 1.31 8.30 21.29
CA ASP A 80 0.62 8.40 22.58
C ASP A 80 -0.08 9.77 22.69
N PRO A 81 -1.43 9.81 22.77
CA PRO A 81 -2.18 11.07 22.82
C PRO A 81 -1.98 11.85 24.12
N GLU A 82 -1.49 11.22 25.19
CA GLU A 82 -1.27 11.86 26.49
C GLU A 82 0.11 12.53 26.61
N SER A 83 1.02 12.26 25.65
CA SER A 83 2.33 12.88 25.57
C SER A 83 2.26 14.36 25.11
N ASP A 84 3.29 15.15 25.38
CA ASP A 84 3.39 16.52 24.84
C ASP A 84 3.49 16.54 23.30
N TRP A 85 3.10 17.65 22.67
CA TRP A 85 2.99 17.73 21.21
C TRP A 85 4.33 17.52 20.50
N GLN A 86 5.48 17.89 21.10
CA GLN A 86 6.79 17.63 20.51
C GLN A 86 7.09 16.13 20.51
N SER A 87 6.78 15.44 21.61
CA SER A 87 6.89 13.98 21.71
C SER A 87 5.97 13.27 20.72
N GLN A 88 4.72 13.73 20.57
CA GLN A 88 3.77 13.20 19.58
C GLN A 88 4.31 13.34 18.15
N ILE A 89 4.83 14.52 17.76
CA ILE A 89 5.46 14.71 16.45
C ILE A 89 6.65 13.77 16.28
N GLY A 90 7.51 13.64 17.30
CA GLY A 90 8.65 12.74 17.26
C GLY A 90 8.24 11.28 17.02
N LEU A 91 7.17 10.82 17.65
CA LEU A 91 6.62 9.46 17.47
C LEU A 91 6.03 9.28 16.08
N ALA A 92 5.25 10.25 15.60
CA ALA A 92 4.66 10.21 14.27
C ALA A 92 5.73 10.16 13.17
N VAL A 93 6.78 10.98 13.29
CA VAL A 93 7.90 11.00 12.34
C VAL A 93 8.66 9.67 12.36
N ARG A 94 8.90 9.08 13.54
CA ARG A 94 9.52 7.74 13.63
C ARG A 94 8.69 6.68 12.93
N ALA A 95 7.40 6.60 13.23
CA ALA A 95 6.49 5.65 12.57
C ALA A 95 6.47 5.84 11.04
N TYR A 96 6.49 7.09 10.56
CA TYR A 96 6.58 7.40 9.15
C TYR A 96 7.88 6.90 8.49
N VAL A 97 9.02 7.16 9.13
CA VAL A 97 10.33 6.72 8.63
C VAL A 97 10.44 5.19 8.64
N ASP A 98 10.04 4.54 9.73
CA ASP A 98 10.04 3.07 9.86
C ASP A 98 9.20 2.40 8.75
N HIS A 99 8.04 2.97 8.41
CA HIS A 99 7.18 2.48 7.34
C HIS A 99 7.85 2.58 5.96
N ILE A 100 8.54 3.69 5.69
CA ILE A 100 9.26 3.90 4.43
C ILE A 100 10.47 2.96 4.33
N GLU A 101 11.21 2.78 5.41
CA GLU A 101 12.36 1.88 5.49
C GLU A 101 11.96 0.41 5.30
N ALA A 102 10.79 0.01 5.80
CA ALA A 102 10.28 -1.34 5.61
C ALA A 102 9.94 -1.67 4.15
N ARG A 103 9.58 -0.67 3.33
CA ARG A 103 9.11 -0.86 1.94
C ARG A 103 9.73 0.15 0.94
N PRO A 104 11.06 0.24 0.81
CA PRO A 104 11.70 1.33 0.04
C PRO A 104 11.32 1.35 -1.44
N ALA A 105 11.14 0.17 -2.04
CA ALA A 105 10.76 0.06 -3.45
C ALA A 105 9.37 0.64 -3.74
N ILE A 106 8.43 0.51 -2.80
CA ILE A 106 7.07 1.06 -2.93
C ILE A 106 7.12 2.58 -2.78
N THR A 107 7.88 3.09 -1.81
CA THR A 107 8.08 4.54 -1.63
C THR A 107 8.75 5.18 -2.84
N LEU A 108 9.80 4.56 -3.38
CA LEU A 108 10.47 5.05 -4.59
C LEU A 108 9.55 4.98 -5.82
N CYS A 109 8.71 3.94 -5.91
CA CYS A 109 7.68 3.86 -6.95
C CYS A 109 6.69 5.02 -6.84
N TRP A 110 6.19 5.31 -5.63
CA TRP A 110 5.31 6.45 -5.40
C TRP A 110 5.95 7.76 -5.87
N ILE A 111 7.19 8.06 -5.44
CA ILE A 111 7.89 9.30 -5.81
C ILE A 111 8.07 9.44 -7.33
N ARG A 112 8.42 8.35 -8.02
CA ARG A 112 8.71 8.36 -9.46
C ARG A 112 7.46 8.43 -10.33
N GLU A 113 6.37 7.78 -9.90
CA GLU A 113 5.16 7.67 -10.70
C GLU A 113 4.07 8.68 -10.30
N ALA A 114 4.13 9.27 -9.09
CA ALA A 114 3.17 10.29 -8.64
C ALA A 114 2.98 11.46 -9.62
N PRO A 115 4.03 12.03 -10.27
CA PRO A 115 3.85 13.08 -11.26
C PRO A 115 3.04 12.63 -12.50
N ALA A 116 3.19 11.35 -12.89
CA ALA A 116 2.50 10.76 -14.04
C ALA A 116 1.08 10.28 -13.71
N LEU A 117 0.80 9.98 -12.44
CA LEU A 117 -0.53 9.61 -11.96
C LEU A 117 -1.51 10.82 -11.92
N GLY A 118 -1.01 12.05 -11.99
CA GLY A 118 -1.79 13.26 -12.23
C GLY A 118 -3.07 13.38 -11.40
N ALA A 119 -4.20 13.69 -12.05
CA ALA A 119 -5.52 13.88 -11.42
C ALA A 119 -6.10 12.62 -10.75
N VAL A 120 -5.53 11.43 -10.97
CA VAL A 120 -5.97 10.16 -10.36
C VAL A 120 -5.41 10.00 -8.94
N ALA A 121 -4.34 10.73 -8.60
CA ALA A 121 -3.80 10.81 -7.23
C ALA A 121 -4.46 11.93 -6.38
N HIS A 122 -5.29 12.80 -6.98
CA HIS A 122 -6.01 13.84 -6.24
C HIS A 122 -7.02 13.33 -5.21
N PRO A 123 -7.72 12.19 -5.39
CA PRO A 123 -8.53 11.60 -4.32
C PRO A 123 -7.69 11.26 -3.10
N LEU A 124 -6.48 10.69 -3.27
CA LEU A 124 -5.58 10.37 -2.16
C LEU A 124 -5.18 11.61 -1.35
N HIS A 125 -4.77 12.70 -2.00
CA HIS A 125 -4.44 13.94 -1.28
C HIS A 125 -5.66 14.57 -0.57
N ARG A 126 -6.86 14.45 -1.16
CA ARG A 126 -8.12 14.99 -0.60
C ARG A 126 -8.79 14.08 0.45
N GLN A 127 -8.34 12.84 0.55
CA GLN A 127 -8.87 11.83 1.48
C GLN A 127 -7.96 11.75 2.71
N VAL A 128 -6.63 11.81 2.52
CA VAL A 128 -5.66 12.05 3.61
C VAL A 128 -5.97 13.34 4.38
N MET A 129 -6.38 14.42 3.70
CA MET A 129 -6.78 15.67 4.37
C MET A 129 -8.19 15.65 5.00
N ARG A 130 -8.99 14.61 4.74
CA ARG A 130 -10.33 14.44 5.34
C ARG A 130 -10.35 13.46 6.51
N ASP A 131 -9.39 12.53 6.52
CA ASP A 131 -9.29 11.46 7.51
C ASP A 131 -8.23 11.77 8.61
N LEU A 132 -7.61 12.96 8.54
CA LEU A 132 -6.92 13.64 9.65
C LEU A 132 -7.92 14.49 10.44
#